data_AF-A0A0S6XPR6-F1
#
_entry.id   AF-A0A0S6XPR6-F1
#
_cell.length_a   1.000
_cell.length_b   1.000
_cell.length_c   1.000
_cell.angle_alpha   90.00
_cell.angle_beta   90.00
_cell.angle_gamma   90.00
#
_symmetry.space_group_name_H-M   'P 1'
#
loop_
_entity.id
_entity.type
_entity.pdbx_description
1 polymer ?
#
loop_
_entity_poly.entity_id
_entity_poly.type
_entity_poly.pdbx_seq_one_letter_code
_entity_poly.pdbx_strand_id
1 'polypeptide(L)'
;MQPTPALLSRAVRQLRLTPKTAGHDFYKGNRTGAMGRHTKRGGYVVEWTKVRTYVVPDVEGCDLTPFVSKRIEKPEATFLPPQQEEMMETEEETLEQIGRTDWELGPLSGSRWLAEWERAREEGWARR
;
A
#
# COMPACT_ATOMS: atom_id res chain seq x y z
N MET A 1 -40.51 22.94 -20.44
CA MET A 1 -39.98 24.28 -20.11
C MET A 1 -38.47 24.15 -20.02
N GLN A 2 -37.72 24.70 -20.98
CA GLN A 2 -36.24 24.72 -20.94
C GLN A 2 -35.81 25.98 -20.18
N PRO A 3 -34.89 25.90 -19.21
CA PRO A 3 -34.43 27.07 -18.46
C PRO A 3 -33.74 28.09 -19.38
N THR A 4 -33.87 29.38 -19.07
CA THR A 4 -33.34 30.47 -19.89
C THR A 4 -31.80 30.42 -19.96
N PRO A 5 -31.19 30.30 -21.17
CA PRO A 5 -29.75 30.11 -21.35
C PRO A 5 -28.87 31.21 -20.72
N ALA A 6 -29.41 32.43 -20.58
CA ALA A 6 -28.70 33.57 -20.01
C ALA A 6 -28.41 33.45 -18.50
N LEU A 7 -29.25 32.74 -17.73
CA LEU A 7 -29.01 32.51 -16.31
C LEU A 7 -27.95 31.41 -16.10
N LEU A 8 -27.96 30.39 -16.97
CA LEU A 8 -26.98 29.30 -16.93
C LEU A 8 -25.58 29.75 -17.36
N SER A 9 -25.46 30.62 -18.37
CA SER A 9 -24.16 31.09 -18.87
C SER A 9 -23.34 31.84 -17.81
N ARG A 10 -24.00 32.63 -16.95
CA ARG A 10 -23.35 33.35 -15.85
C ARG A 10 -22.81 32.40 -14.77
N ALA A 11 -23.56 31.35 -14.42
CA ALA A 11 -23.13 30.35 -13.45
C ALA A 11 -22.00 29.47 -14.00
N VAL A 12 -22.08 29.04 -15.26
CA VAL A 12 -21.08 28.18 -15.90
C VAL A 12 -19.72 28.88 -16.06
N ARG A 13 -19.70 30.21 -16.27
CA ARG A 13 -18.45 30.99 -16.39
C ARG A 13 -17.60 30.99 -15.11
N GLN A 14 -18.22 30.78 -13.94
CA GLN A 14 -17.51 30.72 -12.66
C GLN A 14 -16.94 29.33 -12.34
N LEU A 15 -17.33 28.31 -13.12
CA LEU A 15 -16.82 26.95 -12.92
C LEU A 15 -15.38 26.84 -13.44
N ARG A 16 -14.63 25.89 -12.88
CA ARG A 16 -13.26 25.61 -13.31
C ARG A 16 -13.26 25.10 -14.76
N LEU A 17 -12.33 25.62 -15.56
CA LEU A 17 -12.16 25.15 -16.94
C LEU A 17 -11.81 23.65 -16.97
N THR A 18 -12.51 22.96 -17.86
CA THR A 18 -12.30 21.54 -18.16
C THR A 18 -11.78 21.39 -19.58
N PRO A 19 -11.11 20.28 -19.92
CA PRO A 19 -10.64 20.02 -21.28
C PRO A 19 -11.74 20.10 -22.35
N LYS A 20 -13.01 19.94 -21.96
CA LYS A 20 -14.16 19.92 -22.88
C LYS A 20 -14.80 21.30 -23.07
N THR A 21 -14.56 22.25 -22.16
CA THR A 21 -15.23 23.55 -22.16
C THR A 21 -14.34 24.70 -22.61
N ALA A 22 -13.02 24.52 -22.67
CA ALA A 22 -12.06 25.61 -22.82
C ALA A 22 -11.60 25.90 -24.27
N GLY A 23 -11.93 25.06 -25.24
CA GLY A 23 -11.54 25.25 -26.65
C GLY A 23 -10.25 24.54 -27.05
N HIS A 24 -9.70 24.91 -28.22
CA HIS A 24 -8.63 24.17 -28.91
C HIS A 24 -7.26 24.19 -28.20
N ASP A 25 -6.84 25.33 -27.65
CA ASP A 25 -5.49 25.50 -27.11
C ASP A 25 -5.37 25.16 -25.62
N PHE A 26 -6.45 24.66 -25.02
CA PHE A 26 -6.46 24.27 -23.61
C PHE A 26 -6.23 22.77 -23.45
N TYR A 27 -4.98 22.40 -23.19
CA TYR A 27 -4.63 21.04 -22.80
C TYR A 27 -4.53 20.90 -21.28
N LYS A 28 -5.23 19.92 -20.72
CA LYS A 28 -5.12 19.54 -19.30
C LYS A 28 -5.08 18.02 -19.18
N GLY A 29 -3.98 17.51 -18.64
CA GLY A 29 -3.74 16.06 -18.50
C GLY A 29 -4.50 15.42 -17.33
N ASN A 30 -4.59 14.08 -17.37
CA ASN A 30 -5.30 13.25 -16.38
C ASN A 30 -4.37 12.51 -15.41
N ARG A 31 -3.17 13.06 -15.15
CA ARG A 31 -2.16 12.45 -14.27
C ARG A 31 -1.72 11.03 -14.67
N THR A 32 -1.72 10.73 -15.97
CA THR A 32 -1.23 9.44 -16.48
C THR A 32 0.29 9.28 -16.33
N GLY A 33 1.02 10.36 -16.02
CA GLY A 33 2.49 10.39 -15.93
C GLY A 33 3.15 10.60 -17.30
N ALA A 34 4.40 11.04 -17.29
CA ALA A 34 5.20 11.22 -18.51
C ALA A 34 5.96 9.94 -18.84
N MET A 35 5.54 9.23 -19.89
CA MET A 35 6.13 7.95 -20.32
C MET A 35 7.32 8.14 -21.28
N GLY A 36 7.86 9.35 -21.37
CA GLY A 36 8.84 9.73 -22.39
C GLY A 36 8.93 11.25 -22.55
N ARG A 37 9.24 11.71 -23.77
CA ARG A 37 9.49 13.12 -24.07
C ARG A 37 8.94 13.55 -25.42
N HIS A 38 8.56 14.83 -25.52
CA HIS A 38 8.23 15.46 -26.80
C HIS A 38 9.49 15.69 -27.65
N THR A 39 9.32 15.69 -28.97
CA THR A 39 10.35 16.04 -29.95
C THR A 39 10.19 17.49 -30.39
N LYS A 40 11.25 18.08 -30.98
CA LYS A 40 11.23 19.45 -31.51
C LYS A 40 10.13 19.69 -32.55
N ARG A 41 9.69 18.65 -33.26
CA ARG A 41 8.68 18.73 -34.34
C ARG A 41 7.30 18.22 -33.91
N GLY A 42 7.01 18.17 -32.61
CA GLY A 42 5.68 17.84 -32.08
C GLY A 42 5.38 16.34 -31.91
N GLY A 43 6.26 15.44 -32.35
CA GLY A 43 6.15 14.00 -32.05
C GLY A 43 6.46 13.67 -30.58
N TYR A 44 6.24 12.41 -30.18
CA TYR A 44 6.52 11.91 -28.83
C TYR A 44 7.36 10.62 -28.91
N VAL A 45 8.42 10.53 -28.10
CA VAL A 45 9.28 9.35 -27.99
C VAL A 45 9.05 8.71 -26.63
N VAL A 46 8.67 7.42 -26.64
CA VAL A 46 8.45 6.62 -25.42
C VAL A 46 9.79 6.16 -24.85
N GLU A 47 9.97 6.36 -23.54
CA GLU A 47 11.14 5.89 -22.79
C GLU A 47 10.71 4.69 -21.94
N TRP A 48 11.11 3.48 -22.34
CA TRP A 48 10.66 2.24 -21.71
C TRP A 48 11.04 2.13 -20.22
N THR A 49 12.07 2.83 -19.77
CA THR A 49 12.46 2.91 -18.35
C THR A 49 11.41 3.60 -17.47
N LYS A 50 10.53 4.42 -18.04
CA LYS A 50 9.45 5.12 -17.33
C LYS A 50 8.09 4.41 -17.45
N VAL A 51 8.01 3.39 -18.32
CA VAL A 51 6.78 2.63 -18.54
C VAL A 51 6.59 1.67 -17.36
N ARG A 52 5.45 1.81 -16.67
CA ARG A 52 5.10 0.96 -15.52
C ARG A 52 4.62 -0.40 -16.03
N THR A 53 5.17 -1.47 -15.47
CA THR A 53 4.72 -2.84 -15.71
C THR A 53 4.12 -3.41 -14.42
N TYR A 54 3.09 -4.24 -14.55
CA TYR A 54 2.50 -4.99 -13.45
C TYR A 54 2.94 -6.45 -13.59
N VAL A 55 3.86 -6.88 -12.73
CA VAL A 55 4.38 -8.26 -12.75
C VAL A 55 3.34 -9.16 -12.11
N VAL A 56 2.80 -10.08 -12.90
CA VAL A 56 1.85 -11.09 -12.43
C VAL A 56 2.64 -12.34 -12.07
N PRO A 57 2.50 -12.89 -10.85
CA PRO A 57 3.14 -14.15 -10.49
C PRO A 57 2.47 -15.31 -11.25
N ASP A 58 3.14 -16.46 -11.29
CA ASP A 58 2.47 -17.68 -11.74
C ASP A 58 1.39 -18.07 -10.72
N VAL A 59 0.17 -18.26 -11.21
CA VAL A 59 -1.01 -18.56 -10.39
C VAL A 59 -1.53 -19.97 -10.63
N GLU A 60 -0.87 -20.75 -11.50
CA GLU A 60 -1.22 -22.15 -11.70
C GLU A 60 -0.98 -22.95 -10.41
N GLY A 61 -2.04 -23.60 -9.91
CA GLY A 61 -1.98 -24.32 -8.63
C GLY A 61 -2.15 -23.46 -7.36
N CYS A 62 -2.55 -22.19 -7.48
CA CYS A 62 -2.88 -21.36 -6.32
C CYS A 62 -4.30 -21.66 -5.81
N ASP A 63 -4.40 -22.30 -4.65
CA ASP A 63 -5.70 -22.65 -4.02
C ASP A 63 -6.35 -21.47 -3.27
N LEU A 64 -5.66 -20.34 -3.13
CA LEU A 64 -6.16 -19.19 -2.38
C LEU A 64 -7.22 -18.42 -3.19
N THR A 65 -8.37 -18.20 -2.56
CA THR A 65 -9.45 -17.39 -3.12
C THR A 65 -9.60 -16.10 -2.30
N PRO A 66 -10.22 -15.03 -2.85
CA PRO A 66 -10.42 -13.78 -2.11
C PRO A 66 -11.40 -13.89 -0.93
N PHE A 67 -12.00 -15.06 -0.69
CA PHE A 67 -12.97 -15.28 0.36
C PHE A 67 -12.53 -16.41 1.30
N VAL A 68 -12.89 -16.26 2.57
CA VAL A 68 -12.72 -17.28 3.61
C VAL A 68 -14.09 -17.82 4.02
N SER A 69 -14.16 -19.09 4.38
CA SER A 69 -15.40 -19.70 4.88
C SER A 69 -15.88 -19.02 6.17
N LYS A 70 -17.17 -18.70 6.25
CA LYS A 70 -17.80 -18.12 7.46
C LYS A 70 -17.74 -19.02 8.69
N ARG A 71 -17.42 -20.32 8.51
CA ARG A 71 -17.23 -21.27 9.61
C ARG A 71 -15.91 -21.05 10.35
N ILE A 72 -14.95 -20.37 9.72
CA ILE A 72 -13.66 -20.06 10.33
C ILE A 72 -13.85 -18.75 11.12
N GLU A 73 -13.68 -18.83 12.43
CA GLU A 73 -13.73 -17.64 13.30
C GLU A 73 -12.50 -16.76 13.03
N LYS A 74 -12.70 -15.45 13.14
CA LYS A 74 -11.61 -14.49 12.98
C LYS A 74 -10.65 -14.66 14.17
N PRO A 75 -9.35 -14.95 13.95
CA PRO A 75 -8.41 -15.03 15.05
C PRO A 75 -8.21 -13.65 15.70
N GLU A 76 -8.20 -13.61 17.02
CA GLU A 76 -7.71 -12.45 17.78
C GLU A 76 -6.19 -12.51 17.87
N ALA A 77 -5.52 -11.41 17.55
CA ALA A 77 -4.08 -11.36 17.56
C ALA A 77 -3.60 -11.12 19.01
N THR A 78 -3.43 -12.20 19.74
CA THR A 78 -2.96 -12.16 21.13
C THR A 78 -1.44 -12.13 21.17
N PHE A 79 -0.88 -10.94 21.33
CA PHE A 79 0.56 -10.75 21.62
C PHE A 79 0.79 -10.49 23.10
N LEU A 80 -0.02 -11.12 23.96
CA LEU A 80 0.01 -10.85 25.40
C LEU A 80 1.39 -11.15 25.99
N PRO A 81 1.78 -10.40 27.04
CA PRO A 81 2.98 -10.71 27.80
C PRO A 81 2.87 -12.13 28.42
N PRO A 82 4.01 -12.77 28.75
CA PRO A 82 3.99 -13.99 29.55
C PRO A 82 3.24 -13.76 30.88
N GLN A 83 2.75 -14.84 31.47
CA GLN A 83 1.91 -14.83 32.67
C GLN A 83 2.60 -14.06 33.81
N GLN A 84 1.85 -13.25 34.57
CA GLN A 84 2.35 -12.24 35.51
C GLN A 84 3.39 -12.73 36.55
N GLU A 85 3.47 -14.04 36.80
CA GLU A 85 4.38 -14.65 37.77
C GLU A 85 5.82 -14.80 37.22
N GLU A 86 6.02 -14.97 35.91
CA GLU A 86 7.36 -15.04 35.28
C GLU A 86 7.96 -13.65 35.01
N MET A 87 7.13 -12.60 35.10
CA MET A 87 7.49 -11.21 34.81
C MET A 87 8.27 -10.55 35.96
N MET A 88 7.98 -10.84 37.23
CA MET A 88 8.65 -10.14 38.36
C MET A 88 10.14 -10.47 38.51
N GLU A 89 10.59 -11.66 38.10
CA GLU A 89 12.01 -12.06 38.24
C GLU A 89 12.87 -11.65 37.04
N THR A 90 12.26 -11.47 35.86
CA THR A 90 12.98 -11.18 34.61
C THR A 90 12.98 -9.69 34.25
N GLU A 91 12.05 -8.90 34.82
CA GLU A 91 11.90 -7.46 34.57
C GLU A 91 13.06 -6.61 35.13
N GLU A 92 13.61 -6.92 36.31
CA GLU A 92 14.74 -6.15 36.86
C GLU A 92 16.01 -6.28 36.01
N GLU A 93 16.26 -7.43 35.39
CA GLU A 93 17.47 -7.67 34.58
C GLU A 93 17.35 -7.16 33.13
N THR A 94 16.14 -7.07 32.57
CA THR A 94 15.92 -6.73 31.15
C THR A 94 15.69 -5.24 30.89
N LEU A 95 15.09 -4.53 31.86
CA LEU A 95 14.75 -3.10 31.75
C LEU A 95 15.97 -2.17 31.69
N GLU A 96 17.14 -2.60 32.19
CA GLU A 96 18.37 -1.81 32.11
C GLU A 96 19.04 -1.85 30.73
N GLN A 97 18.70 -2.83 29.87
CA GLN A 97 19.53 -3.15 28.71
C GLN A 97 18.88 -2.89 27.34
N ILE A 98 17.55 -2.86 27.21
CA ILE A 98 16.88 -2.68 25.92
C ILE A 98 15.69 -1.74 26.05
N GLY A 99 15.76 -0.58 25.40
CA GLY A 99 14.66 0.38 25.33
C GLY A 99 13.45 -0.22 24.61
N ARG A 100 12.29 -0.13 25.28
CA ARG A 100 10.95 -0.58 24.85
C ARG A 100 10.85 -2.10 24.68
N THR A 101 10.08 -2.74 25.55
CA THR A 101 9.95 -4.20 25.63
C THR A 101 9.26 -4.81 24.40
N ASP A 102 9.64 -6.03 24.04
CA ASP A 102 9.17 -6.72 22.83
C ASP A 102 7.66 -7.01 22.80
N TRP A 103 7.05 -7.12 23.97
CA TRP A 103 5.61 -7.32 24.11
C TRP A 103 4.80 -6.05 23.85
N GLU A 104 5.37 -4.85 23.98
CA GLU A 104 4.71 -3.58 23.60
C GLU A 104 4.63 -3.40 22.08
N LEU A 105 5.65 -3.87 21.36
CA LEU A 105 5.74 -3.78 19.91
C LEU A 105 4.97 -4.89 19.19
N GLY A 106 4.76 -6.03 19.85
CA GLY A 106 3.96 -7.15 19.36
C GLY A 106 4.40 -7.60 17.96
N PRO A 107 3.56 -7.47 16.91
CA PRO A 107 3.89 -7.88 15.54
C PRO A 107 4.99 -7.03 14.86
N LEU A 108 5.38 -5.91 15.47
CA LEU A 108 6.41 -5.01 14.95
C LEU A 108 7.76 -5.17 15.68
N SER A 109 7.88 -6.11 16.62
CA SER A 109 9.15 -6.40 17.31
C SER A 109 10.17 -7.01 16.34
N GLY A 110 11.33 -6.35 16.21
CA GLY A 110 12.42 -6.81 15.34
C GLY A 110 13.18 -8.00 15.89
N SER A 111 13.41 -8.08 17.20
CA SER A 111 14.05 -9.21 17.89
C SER A 111 13.20 -10.48 17.79
N ARG A 112 11.88 -10.36 17.94
CA ARG A 112 10.94 -11.48 17.73
C ARG A 112 10.98 -11.98 16.30
N TRP A 113 10.98 -11.07 15.32
CA TRP A 113 11.13 -11.44 13.92
C TRP A 113 12.45 -12.17 13.66
N LEU A 114 13.56 -11.70 14.24
CA LEU A 114 14.86 -12.36 14.13
C LEU A 114 14.84 -13.78 14.71
N ALA A 115 14.26 -13.96 15.90
CA ALA A 115 14.14 -15.28 16.53
C ALA A 115 13.27 -16.25 15.71
N GLU A 116 12.12 -15.79 15.20
CA GLU A 116 11.27 -16.59 14.31
C GLU A 116 11.98 -16.93 13.00
N TRP A 117 12.75 -15.99 12.45
CA TRP A 117 13.54 -16.20 11.24
C TRP A 117 14.66 -17.24 11.45
N GLU A 118 15.40 -17.15 12.55
CA GLU A 118 16.45 -18.14 12.89
C GLU A 118 15.85 -19.53 13.04
N ARG A 119 14.73 -19.65 13.75
CA ARG A 119 13.98 -20.90 13.88
C ARG A 119 13.53 -21.47 12.53
N ALA A 120 12.89 -20.65 11.69
CA ALA A 120 12.46 -21.08 10.36
C ALA A 120 13.64 -21.49 9.46
N ARG A 121 14.81 -20.89 9.68
CA ARG A 121 16.06 -21.25 8.99
C ARG A 121 16.58 -22.61 9.45
N GLU A 122 16.55 -22.89 10.75
CA GLU A 122 16.94 -24.19 11.32
C GLU A 122 15.98 -25.32 10.91
N GLU A 123 14.67 -25.04 10.90
CA GLU A 123 13.62 -25.95 10.43
C GLU A 123 13.66 -26.20 8.91
N GLY A 124 14.55 -25.51 8.18
CA GLY A 124 14.80 -25.72 6.75
C GLY A 124 13.78 -25.06 5.82
N TRP A 125 12.82 -24.31 6.36
CA TRP A 125 11.83 -23.57 5.58
C TRP A 125 12.44 -22.43 4.78
N ALA A 126 13.54 -21.85 5.27
CA ALA A 126 14.25 -20.77 4.59
C ALA A 126 15.22 -21.24 3.47
N ARG A 127 15.28 -22.54 3.16
CA ARG A 127 16.14 -23.03 2.06
C ARG A 127 15.40 -22.97 0.72
N ARG A 128 15.52 -21.85 0.02
CA ARG A 128 15.49 -21.75 -1.44
C ARG A 128 16.37 -20.60 -1.89
#